data_AF-A0A1W9VH74-F1
#
_entry.id   AF-A0A1W9VH74-F1
#
_cell.length_a   1.000
_cell.length_b   1.000
_cell.length_c   1.000
_cell.angle_alpha   90.00
_cell.angle_beta   90.00
_cell.angle_gamma   90.00
#
_symmetry.space_group_name_H-M   'P 1'
#
loop_
_entity.id
_entity.type
_entity.pdbx_description
1 polymer ?
#
loop_
_entity_poly.entity_id
_entity_poly.type
_entity_poly.pdbx_seq_one_letter_code
_entity_poly.pdbx_strand_id
1 'polypeptide(L)'
;MIYPCFRTVERALNFIYYDPMILTLKKFFVNKDNDYSDMSERVGARRIFLDNVLAGKVPNDDYGVEKLIVYCQSLIDGQRKAVPGLNDGSWSISPDPSEVSEEDLMDYHYFPTFIAIAMLTACARKFPEEIGSLTGLDEAIVQGYKFAIGCNLEGYGFNSLFQQLESVLIMGSGGCISWLVNHPDACPGIVKRLREIAADYQSHLDKGDTVLSFGGDYKRQYTLAVTYLEPLLG
;
A
#
# COMPACT_ATOMS: atom_id res chain seq x y z
N MET A 1 -24.99 1.04 -7.88
CA MET A 1 -24.26 1.69 -6.77
C MET A 1 -22.79 1.46 -7.08
N ILE A 2 -22.08 2.49 -7.56
CA ILE A 2 -20.68 2.36 -8.03
C ILE A 2 -19.79 2.77 -6.85
N TYR A 3 -18.90 1.86 -6.42
CA TYR A 3 -18.01 2.04 -5.28
C TYR A 3 -17.17 3.34 -5.41
N PRO A 4 -16.93 4.07 -4.31
CA PRO A 4 -16.19 5.34 -4.31
C PRO A 4 -14.72 5.24 -4.75
N CYS A 5 -14.15 4.02 -4.83
CA CYS A 5 -12.77 3.79 -5.26
C CYS A 5 -12.50 4.19 -6.72
N PHE A 6 -13.53 4.27 -7.58
CA PHE A 6 -13.37 4.64 -9.00
C PHE A 6 -12.96 6.10 -9.26
N ARG A 7 -13.14 7.01 -8.29
CA ARG A 7 -12.91 8.46 -8.54
C ARG A 7 -11.48 8.95 -8.38
N THR A 8 -10.57 8.13 -7.86
CA THR A 8 -9.21 8.59 -7.53
C THR A 8 -8.31 8.65 -8.77
N VAL A 9 -8.58 7.84 -9.81
CA VAL A 9 -7.72 7.77 -11.00
C VAL A 9 -8.16 8.76 -12.10
N GLU A 10 -9.46 8.99 -12.31
CA GLU A 10 -9.93 9.92 -13.37
C GLU A 10 -9.79 11.41 -13.01
N ARG A 11 -9.71 11.77 -11.71
CA ARG A 11 -9.47 13.17 -11.29
C ARG A 11 -8.04 13.65 -11.53
N ALA A 12 -7.11 12.77 -11.88
CA ALA A 12 -5.70 13.13 -12.07
C ALA A 12 -5.40 13.85 -13.41
N LEU A 13 -6.36 13.93 -14.34
CA LEU A 13 -6.07 14.41 -15.72
C LEU A 13 -6.81 15.67 -16.16
N ASN A 14 -7.64 16.28 -15.32
CA ASN A 14 -8.28 17.55 -15.66
C ASN A 14 -8.41 18.41 -14.40
N PHE A 15 -7.47 19.30 -14.13
CA PHE A 15 -7.74 20.69 -13.71
C PHE A 15 -6.45 21.52 -13.65
N ILE A 16 -6.62 22.76 -14.09
CA ILE A 16 -5.68 23.84 -14.39
C ILE A 16 -5.38 24.63 -13.10
N TYR A 17 -4.11 24.99 -12.89
CA TYR A 17 -3.57 26.03 -12.00
C TYR A 17 -4.35 26.34 -10.69
N TYR A 18 -4.13 25.52 -9.68
CA TYR A 18 -4.02 25.94 -8.28
C TYR A 18 -2.74 25.30 -7.77
N ASP A 19 -1.91 26.01 -7.01
CA ASP A 19 -0.84 25.37 -6.26
C ASP A 19 -1.53 24.44 -5.24
N PRO A 20 -1.62 23.13 -5.49
CA PRO A 20 -2.49 22.28 -4.72
C PRO A 20 -1.77 22.04 -3.39
N MET A 21 -2.33 22.58 -2.30
CA MET A 21 -1.84 22.36 -0.94
C MET A 21 -1.40 20.90 -0.79
N ILE A 22 -0.09 20.68 -0.68
CA ILE A 22 0.48 19.34 -0.60
C ILE A 22 -0.01 18.73 0.70
N LEU A 23 -0.88 17.71 0.60
CA LEU A 23 -1.35 16.99 1.77
C LEU A 23 -0.16 16.34 2.47
N THR A 24 -0.02 16.63 3.76
CA THR A 24 1.03 16.10 4.63
C THR A 24 0.43 15.46 5.88
N LEU A 25 1.08 14.43 6.42
CA LEU A 25 0.59 13.71 7.59
C LEU A 25 1.62 13.74 8.70
N LYS A 26 1.23 14.19 9.89
CA LYS A 26 2.16 14.30 11.04
C LYS A 26 2.39 12.97 11.75
N LYS A 27 1.37 12.11 11.81
CA LYS A 27 1.47 10.78 12.42
C LYS A 27 0.40 9.81 11.93
N PHE A 28 0.64 8.52 12.15
CA PHE A 28 -0.36 7.47 12.03
C PHE A 28 -1.45 7.61 13.12
N PHE A 29 -2.69 7.38 12.72
CA PHE A 29 -3.85 7.37 13.60
C PHE A 29 -4.86 6.34 13.17
N VAL A 30 -5.41 5.66 14.16
CA VAL A 30 -6.64 4.87 14.08
C VAL A 30 -7.84 5.81 14.13
N ASN A 31 -8.96 5.43 13.52
CA ASN A 31 -10.22 6.15 13.63
C ASN A 31 -10.78 6.10 15.06
N LYS A 32 -11.73 6.99 15.35
CA LYS A 32 -12.41 6.99 16.65
C LYS A 32 -13.48 5.90 16.72
N ASP A 33 -14.14 5.65 15.61
CA ASP A 33 -15.20 4.67 15.39
C ASP A 33 -15.04 4.02 14.00
N ASN A 34 -15.88 3.04 13.70
CA ASN A 34 -15.96 2.39 12.39
C ASN A 34 -16.84 3.18 11.40
N ASP A 35 -16.74 4.52 11.39
CA ASP A 35 -17.38 5.33 10.36
C ASP A 35 -16.67 5.15 9.01
N TYR A 36 -17.36 4.53 8.06
CA TYR A 36 -16.82 4.18 6.75
C TYR A 36 -16.34 5.38 5.93
N SER A 37 -16.98 6.55 6.09
CA SER A 37 -16.58 7.77 5.38
C SER A 37 -15.24 8.26 5.93
N ASP A 38 -15.14 8.42 7.24
CA ASP A 38 -13.91 8.85 7.91
C ASP A 38 -12.76 7.85 7.68
N MET A 39 -13.05 6.56 7.70
CA MET A 39 -12.07 5.51 7.42
C MET A 39 -11.54 5.63 5.98
N SER A 40 -12.44 5.73 5.00
CA SER A 40 -12.09 5.91 3.59
C SER A 40 -11.25 7.16 3.35
N GLU A 41 -11.64 8.30 3.93
CA GLU A 41 -10.89 9.56 3.82
C GLU A 41 -9.46 9.42 4.33
N ARG A 42 -9.25 8.67 5.42
CA ARG A 42 -7.92 8.47 6.01
C ARG A 42 -7.05 7.54 5.20
N VAL A 43 -7.61 6.48 4.61
CA VAL A 43 -6.85 5.62 3.68
C VAL A 43 -6.47 6.42 2.45
N GLY A 44 -7.41 7.18 1.88
CA GLY A 44 -7.15 8.08 0.74
C GLY A 44 -6.07 9.12 1.04
N ALA A 45 -6.14 9.76 2.21
CA ALA A 45 -5.14 10.75 2.64
C ALA A 45 -3.72 10.16 2.72
N ARG A 46 -3.59 8.92 3.22
CA ARG A 46 -2.29 8.22 3.26
C ARG A 46 -1.79 7.84 1.88
N ARG A 47 -2.69 7.43 0.99
CA ARG A 47 -2.32 7.13 -0.39
C ARG A 47 -1.78 8.37 -1.10
N ILE A 48 -2.49 9.50 -1.00
CA ILE A 48 -2.05 10.78 -1.55
C ILE A 48 -0.71 11.20 -0.96
N PHE A 49 -0.51 11.01 0.35
CA PHE A 49 0.77 11.33 0.99
C PHE A 49 1.92 10.45 0.49
N LEU A 50 1.70 9.14 0.33
CA LEU A 50 2.66 8.24 -0.32
C LEU A 50 3.00 8.72 -1.72
N ASP A 51 2.01 9.05 -2.54
CA ASP A 51 2.22 9.52 -3.91
C ASP A 51 3.06 10.83 -3.93
N ASN A 52 2.85 11.74 -2.97
CA ASN A 52 3.67 12.95 -2.82
C ASN A 52 5.13 12.64 -2.44
N VAL A 53 5.37 11.68 -1.56
CA VAL A 53 6.72 11.22 -1.19
C VAL A 53 7.43 10.59 -2.40
N LEU A 54 6.74 9.70 -3.12
CA LEU A 54 7.25 9.01 -4.30
C LEU A 54 7.54 9.97 -5.46
N ALA A 55 6.70 10.99 -5.64
CA ALA A 55 6.89 12.03 -6.64
C ALA A 55 7.98 13.06 -6.28
N GLY A 56 8.61 12.94 -5.11
CA GLY A 56 9.63 13.89 -4.65
C GLY A 56 9.09 15.25 -4.22
N LYS A 57 7.76 15.38 -4.03
CA LYS A 57 7.12 16.58 -3.50
C LYS A 57 7.28 16.70 -1.98
N VAL A 58 7.57 15.59 -1.32
CA VAL A 58 7.92 15.52 0.10
C VAL A 58 9.27 14.79 0.24
N PRO A 59 10.22 15.32 1.02
CA PRO A 59 10.18 16.57 1.79
C PRO A 59 10.20 17.84 0.91
N ASN A 60 9.80 18.97 1.49
CA ASN A 60 9.80 20.33 0.91
C ASN A 60 9.97 21.40 2.02
N ASP A 61 9.88 22.68 1.67
CA ASP A 61 10.07 23.82 2.60
C ASP A 61 9.11 23.77 3.81
N ASP A 62 7.86 23.31 3.61
CA ASP A 62 6.85 23.22 4.66
C ASP A 62 6.88 21.86 5.39
N TYR A 63 7.51 20.84 4.81
CA TYR A 63 7.57 19.49 5.34
C TYR A 63 8.96 18.88 5.13
N GLY A 64 9.88 19.15 6.06
CA GLY A 64 11.24 18.64 6.00
C GLY A 64 11.37 17.16 6.35
N VAL A 65 12.59 16.64 6.21
CA VAL A 65 12.93 15.25 6.51
C VAL A 65 12.64 14.93 7.97
N GLU A 66 12.83 15.87 8.90
CA GLU A 66 12.55 15.71 10.32
C GLU A 66 11.09 15.34 10.61
N LYS A 67 10.14 15.91 9.86
CA LYS A 67 8.71 15.55 9.99
C LYS A 67 8.43 14.19 9.37
N LEU A 68 9.15 13.83 8.31
CA LEU A 68 9.04 12.51 7.69
C LEU A 68 9.56 11.42 8.64
N ILE A 69 10.68 11.67 9.35
CA ILE A 69 11.20 10.81 10.41
C ILE A 69 10.13 10.58 11.48
N VAL A 70 9.50 11.66 11.98
CA VAL A 70 8.43 11.57 13.00
C VAL A 70 7.24 10.76 12.48
N TYR A 71 6.86 10.93 11.21
CA TYR A 71 5.79 10.16 10.61
C TYR A 71 6.15 8.67 10.49
N CYS A 72 7.34 8.34 9.99
CA CYS A 72 7.84 6.97 9.89
C CYS A 72 7.92 6.30 11.26
N GLN A 73 8.46 6.98 12.28
CA GLN A 73 8.47 6.45 13.65
C GLN A 73 7.05 6.20 14.15
N SER A 74 6.09 7.08 13.86
CA SER A 74 4.70 6.87 14.25
C SER A 74 4.03 5.68 13.54
N LEU A 75 4.49 5.32 12.34
CA LEU A 75 4.04 4.09 11.69
C LEU A 75 4.62 2.88 12.43
N ILE A 76 5.91 2.87 12.74
CA ILE A 76 6.55 1.79 13.50
C ILE A 76 5.84 1.58 14.84
N ASP A 77 5.68 2.64 15.63
CA ASP A 77 5.02 2.61 16.94
C ASP A 77 3.52 2.29 16.85
N GLY A 78 2.89 2.66 15.74
CA GLY A 78 1.46 2.51 15.48
C GLY A 78 1.07 1.15 14.90
N GLN A 79 2.02 0.27 14.57
CA GLN A 79 1.72 -1.06 14.06
C GLN A 79 1.00 -1.88 15.13
N ARG A 80 -0.12 -2.50 14.75
CA ARG A 80 -0.95 -3.24 15.70
C ARG A 80 -0.34 -4.59 16.05
N LYS A 81 -0.45 -4.91 17.33
CA LYS A 81 -0.41 -6.29 17.81
C LYS A 81 -1.73 -6.99 17.47
N ALA A 82 -1.75 -8.32 17.60
CA ALA A 82 -2.95 -9.11 17.39
C ALA A 82 -4.09 -8.63 18.30
N VAL A 83 -5.29 -8.53 17.73
CA VAL A 83 -6.54 -8.15 18.39
C VAL A 83 -7.67 -9.06 17.89
N PRO A 84 -8.83 -9.13 18.57
CA PRO A 84 -9.97 -9.88 18.05
C PRO A 84 -10.30 -9.49 16.61
N GLY A 85 -10.41 -10.48 15.73
CA GLY A 85 -10.70 -10.26 14.30
C GLY A 85 -9.50 -9.89 13.42
N LEU A 86 -8.29 -9.68 13.98
CA LEU A 86 -7.14 -9.24 13.18
C LEU A 86 -5.79 -9.74 13.73
N ASN A 87 -5.00 -10.34 12.85
CA ASN A 87 -3.62 -10.75 13.16
C ASN A 87 -2.70 -9.54 13.45
N ASP A 88 -1.54 -9.81 14.04
CA ASP A 88 -0.51 -8.80 14.27
C ASP A 88 0.10 -8.28 12.95
N GLY A 89 0.77 -7.12 13.05
CA GLY A 89 1.52 -6.54 11.93
C GLY A 89 0.72 -5.59 11.03
N SER A 90 -0.57 -5.37 11.31
CA SER A 90 -1.43 -4.49 10.51
C SER A 90 -1.29 -3.01 10.84
N TRP A 91 -1.61 -2.17 9.86
CA TRP A 91 -1.87 -0.74 10.02
C TRP A 91 -3.35 -0.39 9.83
N SER A 92 -4.23 -1.29 10.27
CA SER A 92 -5.69 -1.13 10.19
C SER A 92 -6.13 0.21 10.77
N ILE A 93 -6.96 0.93 10.01
CA ILE A 93 -7.52 2.21 10.43
C ILE A 93 -8.73 2.04 11.36
N SER A 94 -9.29 0.83 11.46
CA SER A 94 -10.54 0.56 12.17
C SER A 94 -10.25 0.38 13.66
N PRO A 95 -10.91 1.12 14.57
CA PRO A 95 -10.71 0.96 16.01
C PRO A 95 -11.13 -0.42 16.51
N ASP A 96 -12.18 -1.00 15.93
CA ASP A 96 -12.63 -2.37 16.21
C ASP A 96 -12.68 -3.20 14.92
N PRO A 97 -11.58 -3.91 14.58
CA PRO A 97 -11.51 -4.72 13.38
C PRO A 97 -12.54 -5.85 13.30
N SER A 98 -13.08 -6.30 14.44
CA SER A 98 -14.04 -7.42 14.46
C SER A 98 -15.41 -7.04 13.92
N GLU A 99 -15.69 -5.74 13.83
CA GLU A 99 -16.95 -5.19 13.29
C GLU A 99 -16.85 -4.79 11.80
N VAL A 100 -15.67 -4.90 11.19
CA VAL A 100 -15.50 -4.60 9.75
C VAL A 100 -16.04 -5.77 8.94
N SER A 101 -16.86 -5.45 7.93
CA SER A 101 -17.42 -6.47 7.03
C SER A 101 -16.31 -7.17 6.23
N GLU A 102 -16.54 -8.44 5.84
CA GLU A 102 -15.56 -9.20 5.05
C GLU A 102 -15.20 -8.49 3.73
N GLU A 103 -16.18 -7.83 3.12
CA GLU A 103 -16.07 -7.08 1.86
C GLU A 103 -15.10 -5.89 1.97
N ASP A 104 -15.01 -5.33 3.19
CA ASP A 104 -14.32 -4.09 3.51
C ASP A 104 -12.94 -4.31 4.16
N LEU A 105 -12.56 -5.57 4.46
CA LEU A 105 -11.27 -5.89 5.07
C LEU A 105 -10.10 -5.37 4.22
N MET A 106 -10.23 -5.45 2.89
CA MET A 106 -9.21 -4.95 1.97
C MET A 106 -9.00 -3.45 2.13
N ASP A 107 -10.08 -2.70 2.22
CA ASP A 107 -10.07 -1.25 2.27
C ASP A 107 -9.53 -0.71 3.60
N TYR A 108 -9.83 -1.40 4.70
CA TYR A 108 -9.58 -0.87 6.04
C TYR A 108 -8.50 -1.59 6.85
N HIS A 109 -8.03 -2.74 6.37
CA HIS A 109 -6.93 -3.48 7.01
C HIS A 109 -5.73 -3.65 6.09
N TYR A 110 -5.95 -4.13 4.86
CA TYR A 110 -4.87 -4.51 3.97
C TYR A 110 -4.29 -3.33 3.18
N PHE A 111 -5.09 -2.48 2.52
CA PHE A 111 -4.57 -1.29 1.84
C PHE A 111 -3.80 -0.34 2.77
N PRO A 112 -4.29 -0.03 3.99
CA PRO A 112 -3.50 0.74 4.95
C PRO A 112 -2.15 0.11 5.27
N THR A 113 -2.09 -1.22 5.32
CA THR A 113 -0.86 -1.99 5.57
C THR A 113 0.08 -1.93 4.37
N PHE A 114 -0.41 -2.14 3.13
CA PHE A 114 0.40 -2.01 1.93
C PHE A 114 0.99 -0.60 1.80
N ILE A 115 0.19 0.44 2.09
CA ILE A 115 0.64 1.83 2.06
C ILE A 115 1.72 2.09 3.13
N ALA A 116 1.55 1.57 4.34
CA ALA A 116 2.55 1.73 5.40
C ALA A 116 3.89 1.05 5.06
N ILE A 117 3.86 -0.19 4.54
CA ILE A 117 5.07 -0.90 4.10
C ILE A 117 5.75 -0.14 2.96
N ALA A 118 4.98 0.30 1.96
CA ALA A 118 5.49 1.09 0.84
C ALA A 118 6.11 2.41 1.30
N MET A 119 5.48 3.10 2.25
CA MET A 119 6.00 4.34 2.82
C MET A 119 7.32 4.12 3.55
N LEU A 120 7.37 3.15 4.48
CA LEU A 120 8.57 2.85 5.27
C LEU A 120 9.73 2.46 4.36
N THR A 121 9.48 1.58 3.38
CA THR A 121 10.49 1.13 2.41
C THR A 121 10.99 2.28 1.53
N ALA A 122 10.08 3.08 0.99
CA ALA A 122 10.44 4.21 0.12
C ALA A 122 11.27 5.26 0.87
N CYS A 123 10.87 5.58 2.10
CA CYS A 123 11.56 6.55 2.93
C CYS A 123 12.94 6.06 3.37
N ALA A 124 13.06 4.81 3.83
CA ALA A 124 14.33 4.21 4.21
C ALA A 124 15.31 4.15 3.04
N ARG A 125 14.83 3.86 1.82
CA ARG A 125 15.66 3.88 0.61
C ARG A 125 16.13 5.29 0.24
N LYS A 126 15.25 6.29 0.39
CA LYS A 126 15.53 7.68 0.00
C LYS A 126 16.39 8.42 1.02
N PHE A 127 16.24 8.07 2.31
CA PHE A 127 16.91 8.69 3.45
C PHE A 127 17.51 7.59 4.36
N PRO A 128 18.56 6.88 3.89
CA PRO A 128 19.09 5.71 4.59
C PRO A 128 19.72 6.04 5.94
N GLU A 129 20.30 7.23 6.11
CA GLU A 129 20.93 7.65 7.37
C GLU A 129 19.89 8.12 8.40
N GLU A 130 18.84 8.81 7.96
CA GLU A 130 17.84 9.41 8.86
C GLU A 130 16.69 8.46 9.19
N ILE A 131 16.24 7.67 8.20
CA ILE A 131 15.08 6.80 8.32
C ILE A 131 15.49 5.33 8.34
N GLY A 132 16.49 4.96 7.53
CA GLY A 132 17.01 3.58 7.51
C GLY A 132 17.58 3.11 8.85
N SER A 133 17.96 4.03 9.75
CA SER A 133 18.45 3.72 11.08
C SER A 133 17.38 3.75 12.18
N LEU A 134 16.10 3.89 11.85
CA LEU A 134 15.04 3.92 12.87
C LEU A 134 14.90 2.57 13.57
N THR A 135 14.89 2.60 14.90
CA THR A 135 14.71 1.42 15.73
C THR A 135 13.36 0.76 15.43
N GLY A 136 13.39 -0.54 15.09
CA GLY A 136 12.19 -1.34 14.80
C GLY A 136 11.68 -1.23 13.36
N LEU A 137 12.36 -0.50 12.47
CA LEU A 137 11.95 -0.35 11.06
C LEU A 137 11.83 -1.70 10.34
N ASP A 138 12.91 -2.49 10.34
CA ASP A 138 12.92 -3.79 9.64
C ASP A 138 11.91 -4.76 10.23
N GLU A 139 11.80 -4.80 11.57
CA GLU A 139 10.80 -5.62 12.25
C GLU A 139 9.37 -5.22 11.83
N ALA A 140 9.07 -3.92 11.80
CA ALA A 140 7.76 -3.42 11.37
C ALA A 140 7.45 -3.80 9.93
N ILE A 141 8.41 -3.63 9.01
CA ILE A 141 8.27 -4.04 7.60
C ILE A 141 7.98 -5.54 7.50
N VAL A 142 8.74 -6.38 8.20
CA VAL A 142 8.56 -7.84 8.23
C VAL A 142 7.18 -8.23 8.76
N GLN A 143 6.75 -7.65 9.87
CA GLN A 143 5.43 -7.91 10.43
C GLN A 143 4.32 -7.44 9.48
N GLY A 144 4.53 -6.34 8.76
CA GLY A 144 3.64 -5.88 7.70
C GLY A 144 3.47 -6.92 6.59
N TYR A 145 4.57 -7.51 6.12
CA TYR A 145 4.51 -8.57 5.10
C TYR A 145 3.84 -9.85 5.62
N LYS A 146 4.08 -10.23 6.88
CA LYS A 146 3.40 -11.37 7.51
C LYS A 146 1.89 -11.14 7.62
N PHE A 147 1.47 -9.93 7.93
CA PHE A 147 0.05 -9.56 7.89
C PHE A 147 -0.50 -9.61 6.46
N ALA A 148 0.22 -8.99 5.51
CA ALA A 148 -0.16 -8.89 4.10
C ALA A 148 -0.38 -10.26 3.43
N ILE A 149 0.45 -11.27 3.74
CA ILE A 149 0.25 -12.61 3.18
C ILE A 149 -0.99 -13.31 3.75
N GLY A 150 -1.58 -12.81 4.83
CA GLY A 150 -2.82 -13.33 5.43
C GLY A 150 -4.03 -13.30 4.49
N CYS A 151 -4.11 -12.34 3.57
CA CYS A 151 -5.10 -12.34 2.49
C CYS A 151 -4.61 -12.97 1.19
N ASN A 152 -3.42 -13.59 1.18
CA ASN A 152 -2.76 -14.10 -0.03
C ASN A 152 -2.51 -13.03 -1.10
N LEU A 153 -2.49 -11.74 -0.72
CA LEU A 153 -2.57 -10.58 -1.61
C LEU A 153 -3.79 -10.57 -2.53
N GLU A 154 -4.81 -11.38 -2.24
CA GLU A 154 -6.06 -11.41 -2.98
C GLU A 154 -7.02 -10.36 -2.41
N GLY A 155 -7.81 -9.76 -3.28
CA GLY A 155 -8.99 -9.03 -2.84
C GLY A 155 -10.19 -9.94 -2.62
N TYR A 156 -11.32 -9.34 -2.29
CA TYR A 156 -12.56 -10.05 -2.00
C TYR A 156 -13.58 -9.90 -3.13
N GLY A 157 -14.35 -10.97 -3.37
CA GLY A 157 -15.48 -10.99 -4.29
C GLY A 157 -15.14 -10.54 -5.72
N PHE A 158 -16.04 -9.75 -6.30
CA PHE A 158 -15.95 -9.31 -7.70
C PHE A 158 -14.77 -8.38 -7.98
N ASN A 159 -14.18 -7.77 -6.94
CA ASN A 159 -13.05 -6.84 -7.04
C ASN A 159 -11.69 -7.52 -6.84
N SER A 160 -11.66 -8.84 -6.63
CA SER A 160 -10.46 -9.54 -6.14
C SER A 160 -9.20 -9.28 -6.98
N LEU A 161 -9.31 -9.43 -8.31
CA LEU A 161 -8.18 -9.23 -9.22
C LEU A 161 -7.76 -7.76 -9.33
N PHE A 162 -8.72 -6.83 -9.28
CA PHE A 162 -8.44 -5.39 -9.27
C PHE A 162 -7.68 -4.99 -7.99
N GLN A 163 -8.14 -5.46 -6.83
CA GLN A 163 -7.51 -5.17 -5.54
C GLN A 163 -6.13 -5.83 -5.41
N GLN A 164 -5.95 -7.05 -5.93
CA GLN A 164 -4.63 -7.67 -6.03
C GLN A 164 -3.68 -6.81 -6.88
N LEU A 165 -4.13 -6.36 -8.05
CA LEU A 165 -3.35 -5.51 -8.93
C LEU A 165 -2.98 -4.19 -8.26
N GLU A 166 -3.93 -3.55 -7.58
CA GLU A 166 -3.68 -2.36 -6.80
C GLU A 166 -2.63 -2.60 -5.71
N SER A 167 -2.73 -3.70 -4.94
CA SER A 167 -1.76 -4.06 -3.91
C SER A 167 -0.33 -4.16 -4.44
N VAL A 168 -0.15 -4.82 -5.59
CA VAL A 168 1.15 -4.96 -6.26
C VAL A 168 1.67 -3.61 -6.71
N LEU A 169 0.82 -2.74 -7.26
CA LEU A 169 1.22 -1.40 -7.67
C LEU A 169 1.62 -0.51 -6.48
N ILE A 170 0.91 -0.59 -5.35
CA ILE A 170 1.29 0.11 -4.10
C ILE A 170 2.70 -0.33 -3.69
N MET A 171 2.90 -1.64 -3.52
CA MET A 171 4.15 -2.20 -3.04
C MET A 171 5.30 -1.95 -4.02
N GLY A 172 5.07 -2.17 -5.31
CA GLY A 172 6.05 -1.95 -6.38
C GLY A 172 6.56 -0.50 -6.39
N SER A 173 5.64 0.47 -6.35
CA SER A 173 6.00 1.89 -6.33
C SER A 173 6.80 2.30 -5.08
N GLY A 174 6.53 1.69 -3.93
CA GLY A 174 7.26 1.90 -2.68
C GLY A 174 8.67 1.29 -2.65
N GLY A 175 9.04 0.49 -3.64
CA GLY A 175 10.31 -0.25 -3.64
C GLY A 175 10.30 -1.52 -2.76
N CYS A 176 9.12 -1.97 -2.33
CA CYS A 176 8.94 -3.20 -1.54
C CYS A 176 9.58 -4.41 -2.20
N ILE A 177 9.45 -4.52 -3.53
CA ILE A 177 9.97 -5.67 -4.28
C ILE A 177 11.50 -5.71 -4.21
N SER A 178 12.16 -4.56 -4.40
CA SER A 178 13.61 -4.46 -4.25
C SER A 178 14.07 -4.78 -2.82
N TRP A 179 13.29 -4.37 -1.81
CA TRP A 179 13.60 -4.70 -0.42
C TRP A 179 13.52 -6.22 -0.18
N LEU A 180 12.50 -6.90 -0.72
CA LEU A 180 12.34 -8.36 -0.61
C LEU A 180 13.44 -9.14 -1.33
N VAL A 181 13.92 -8.66 -2.48
CA VAL A 181 15.07 -9.25 -3.19
C VAL A 181 16.33 -9.25 -2.31
N ASN A 182 16.54 -8.19 -1.54
CA ASN A 182 17.69 -8.08 -0.62
C ASN A 182 17.47 -8.81 0.71
N HIS A 183 16.24 -9.24 1.01
CA HIS A 183 15.86 -9.92 2.25
C HIS A 183 14.93 -11.12 1.98
N PRO A 184 15.35 -12.11 1.17
CA PRO A 184 14.47 -13.18 0.70
C PRO A 184 13.92 -14.05 1.85
N ASP A 185 14.69 -14.20 2.93
CA ASP A 185 14.31 -14.99 4.10
C ASP A 185 13.37 -14.26 5.07
N ALA A 186 13.18 -12.95 4.89
CA ALA A 186 12.36 -12.15 5.78
C ALA A 186 10.88 -12.58 5.75
N CYS A 187 10.37 -12.90 4.56
CA CYS A 187 9.01 -13.35 4.30
C CYS A 187 8.93 -14.26 3.06
N PRO A 188 9.44 -15.51 3.10
CA PRO A 188 9.48 -16.37 1.92
C PRO A 188 8.10 -16.63 1.29
N GLY A 189 7.03 -16.63 2.10
CA GLY A 189 5.66 -16.75 1.63
C GLY A 189 5.21 -15.61 0.71
N ILE A 190 5.56 -14.35 1.04
CA ILE A 190 5.22 -13.19 0.19
C ILE A 190 6.00 -13.25 -1.13
N VAL A 191 7.28 -13.62 -1.08
CA VAL A 191 8.13 -13.76 -2.28
C VAL A 191 7.54 -14.80 -3.22
N LYS A 192 7.18 -15.98 -2.69
CA LYS A 192 6.52 -17.03 -3.47
C LYS A 192 5.23 -16.53 -4.11
N ARG A 193 4.35 -15.89 -3.33
CA ARG A 193 3.06 -15.41 -3.83
C ARG A 193 3.21 -14.34 -4.91
N LEU A 194 4.15 -13.41 -4.75
CA LEU A 194 4.44 -12.37 -5.74
C LEU A 194 4.97 -12.95 -7.06
N ARG A 195 5.75 -14.04 -7.02
CA ARG A 195 6.19 -14.76 -8.24
C ARG A 195 5.02 -15.41 -8.98
N GLU A 196 4.09 -16.02 -8.25
CA GLU A 196 2.86 -16.59 -8.83
C GLU A 196 2.02 -15.49 -9.50
N ILE A 197 1.81 -14.37 -8.81
CA ILE A 197 1.08 -13.22 -9.36
C ILE A 197 1.76 -12.67 -10.62
N ALA A 198 3.10 -12.60 -10.64
CA ALA A 198 3.84 -12.16 -11.83
C ALA A 198 3.59 -13.08 -13.04
N ALA A 199 3.60 -14.39 -12.82
CA ALA A 199 3.32 -15.37 -13.87
C ALA A 199 1.86 -15.26 -14.37
N ASP A 200 0.90 -15.07 -13.46
CA ASP A 200 -0.50 -14.87 -13.79
C ASP A 200 -0.71 -13.60 -14.63
N TYR A 201 -0.08 -12.49 -14.23
CA TYR A 201 -0.17 -11.22 -14.95
C TYR A 201 0.47 -11.28 -16.34
N GLN A 202 1.61 -11.96 -16.47
CA GLN A 202 2.22 -12.20 -17.78
C GLN A 202 1.30 -13.03 -18.68
N SER A 203 0.67 -14.08 -18.13
CA SER A 203 -0.31 -14.90 -18.84
C SER A 203 -1.52 -14.10 -19.35
N HIS A 204 -2.03 -13.15 -18.54
CA HIS A 204 -3.08 -12.22 -18.98
C HIS A 204 -2.62 -11.33 -20.14
N LEU A 205 -1.41 -10.78 -20.07
CA LEU A 205 -0.83 -9.95 -21.14
C LEU A 205 -0.65 -10.74 -22.44
N ASP A 206 -0.13 -11.96 -22.36
CA ASP A 206 0.16 -12.81 -23.52
C ASP A 206 -1.12 -13.23 -24.25
N LYS A 207 -2.20 -13.47 -23.49
CA LYS A 207 -3.53 -13.82 -24.04
C LYS A 207 -4.33 -12.62 -24.52
N GLY A 208 -3.90 -11.40 -24.18
CA GLY A 208 -4.71 -10.18 -24.36
C GLY A 208 -5.95 -10.13 -23.47
N ASP A 209 -5.98 -10.92 -22.39
CA ASP A 209 -7.08 -10.96 -21.42
C ASP A 209 -6.87 -9.89 -20.35
N THR A 210 -6.92 -8.62 -20.77
CA THR A 210 -6.60 -7.47 -19.92
C THR A 210 -7.83 -6.68 -19.47
N VAL A 211 -9.03 -7.10 -19.89
CA VAL A 211 -10.29 -6.45 -19.54
C VAL A 211 -10.89 -7.12 -18.31
N LEU A 212 -10.98 -6.39 -17.20
CA LEU A 212 -11.58 -6.91 -15.96
C LEU A 212 -13.11 -6.81 -15.99
N SER A 213 -13.76 -7.36 -14.96
CA SER A 213 -15.21 -7.54 -14.87
C SER A 213 -16.04 -6.24 -14.96
N PHE A 214 -15.43 -5.06 -14.79
CA PHE A 214 -16.07 -3.75 -15.00
C PHE A 214 -15.85 -3.15 -16.40
N GLY A 215 -15.25 -3.90 -17.33
CA GLY A 215 -15.01 -3.48 -18.70
C GLY A 215 -13.80 -2.55 -18.91
N GLY A 216 -13.07 -2.20 -17.84
CA GLY A 216 -11.83 -1.44 -17.96
C GLY A 216 -10.69 -2.31 -18.53
N ASP A 217 -9.90 -1.76 -19.44
CA ASP A 217 -8.66 -2.40 -19.94
C ASP A 217 -7.48 -2.02 -19.03
N TYR A 218 -6.91 -3.03 -18.38
CA TYR A 218 -5.83 -2.92 -17.40
C TYR A 218 -4.46 -3.30 -17.98
N LYS A 219 -4.31 -3.36 -19.30
CA LYS A 219 -3.04 -3.75 -19.95
C LYS A 219 -1.84 -2.96 -19.43
N ARG A 220 -1.99 -1.65 -19.20
CA ARG A 220 -0.91 -0.80 -18.67
C ARG A 220 -0.54 -1.17 -17.25
N GLN A 221 -1.53 -1.42 -16.41
CA GLN A 221 -1.37 -1.79 -15.01
C GLN A 221 -0.72 -3.17 -14.87
N TYR A 222 -1.15 -4.15 -15.67
CA TYR A 222 -0.48 -5.45 -15.75
C TYR A 222 0.97 -5.31 -16.18
N THR A 223 1.24 -4.55 -17.25
CA THR A 223 2.61 -4.33 -17.74
C THR A 223 3.48 -3.72 -16.63
N LEU A 224 2.99 -2.68 -15.96
CA LEU A 224 3.71 -2.02 -14.87
C LEU A 224 3.92 -2.95 -13.67
N ALA A 225 2.91 -3.74 -13.30
CA ALA A 225 3.02 -4.71 -12.23
C ALA A 225 4.06 -5.78 -12.53
N VAL A 226 4.07 -6.34 -13.76
CA VAL A 226 5.11 -7.30 -14.19
C VAL A 226 6.50 -6.65 -14.13
N THR A 227 6.65 -5.41 -14.59
CA THR A 227 7.93 -4.67 -14.46
C THR A 227 8.39 -4.54 -13.00
N TYR A 228 7.47 -4.24 -12.08
CA TYR A 228 7.83 -4.19 -10.66
C TYR A 228 8.23 -5.55 -10.08
N LEU A 229 7.64 -6.64 -10.57
CA LEU A 229 7.86 -8.00 -10.08
C LEU A 229 9.03 -8.72 -10.75
N GLU A 230 9.50 -8.26 -11.90
CA GLU A 230 10.63 -8.84 -12.65
C GLU A 230 11.86 -9.17 -11.78
N PRO A 231 12.29 -8.33 -10.82
CA PRO A 231 13.43 -8.65 -9.97
C PRO A 231 13.29 -9.91 -9.12
N LEU A 232 12.06 -10.40 -8.89
CA LEU A 232 11.82 -11.65 -8.16
C LEU A 232 11.92 -12.90 -9.04
N LEU A 233 11.90 -12.75 -10.37
CA LEU A 233 11.88 -13.87 -11.32
C LEU A 233 13.29 -14.37 -11.69
N GLY A 234 14.34 -13.63 -11.30
CA GLY A 234 15.76 -13.98 -11.49
C GLY A 234 16.30 -14.93 -10.44
#